data_AF-U5E7Y6-F1
#
_entry.id   AF-U5E7Y6-F1
#
_cell.length_a   1.000
_cell.length_b   1.000
_cell.length_c   1.000
_cell.angle_alpha   90.00
_cell.angle_beta   90.00
_cell.angle_gamma   90.00
#
_symmetry.space_group_name_H-M   'P 1'
#
loop_
_entity.id
_entity.type
_entity.pdbx_description
1 polymer ?
#
loop_
_entity_poly.entity_id
_entity_poly.type
_entity_poly.pdbx_seq_one_letter_code
_entity_poly.pdbx_strand_id
1 'polypeptide(L)'
;MTITKSQVDNWKISKLYDLATKIDAENQLYLGQLDKAKQVFTNSQDYWSGNARDAAYDRVAQDHGQGYKLFLEVQDAPVVLRAAASSLDSHRTVLLGKVSDATGAALTVDDNWKVTGSDADQVRTHQDSINTAYRELESAAKLAATTLAEHAGYIRAAGDLLGSGLDVSDDRTAAAGARLGAEDGATLAAALRRGDYTEAAAIMAHRPKGLTTQEIQDLAAGKNVAGVPADLQQYYKDFNTSFYNDPGNTGNYKKWMENAERRGVSPETIVEIASTHGITPEDFTVLDGMEPVTDKDGKTYFIMPTGTSGDDAQQAVLMTYVLNAGTDYDKAGLVPGVVNDFKETPYSSAEIQRIIDRQDKNDWSYDQDVAYVDSNGGRLATTPNGMLMGLGGNELQDLYSQKGGTTYGDIFVMNLDDLDDPADQLRKIAESGSKWFDNGSGPQQSTTDLDRLLHHEERHSQQWAEKGYAGMIGSVAWSGLKAWWTDSDDEIEEDAGLHDGGYKK
;
A
#
# COMPACT_ATOMS: atom_id res chain seq x y z
N MET A 1 6.35 18.77 -1.03
CA MET A 1 7.71 19.27 -1.27
C MET A 1 7.60 20.75 -1.58
N THR A 2 8.25 21.63 -0.82
CA THR A 2 8.19 23.10 -1.03
C THR A 2 9.21 23.48 -2.11
N ILE A 3 8.79 24.23 -3.14
CA ILE A 3 9.67 24.64 -4.24
C ILE A 3 10.55 25.79 -3.75
N THR A 4 11.88 25.70 -3.87
CA THR A 4 12.78 26.76 -3.38
C THR A 4 12.99 27.88 -4.40
N LYS A 5 13.45 29.05 -3.94
CA LYS A 5 13.76 30.19 -4.81
C LYS A 5 14.78 29.81 -5.89
N SER A 6 15.87 29.15 -5.51
CA SER A 6 16.92 28.70 -6.43
C SER A 6 16.38 27.70 -7.46
N GLN A 7 15.40 26.86 -7.10
CA GLN A 7 14.74 25.98 -8.06
C GLN A 7 13.95 26.79 -9.10
N VAL A 8 13.12 27.74 -8.65
CA VAL A 8 12.34 28.62 -9.55
C VAL A 8 13.25 29.44 -10.46
N ASP A 9 14.34 29.99 -9.93
CA ASP A 9 15.33 30.74 -10.72
C ASP A 9 15.91 29.89 -11.86
N ASN A 10 16.11 28.59 -11.63
CA ASN A 10 16.69 27.65 -12.59
C ASN A 10 15.69 26.97 -13.53
N TRP A 11 14.38 27.23 -13.43
CA TRP A 11 13.39 26.62 -14.30
C TRP A 11 13.58 27.02 -15.77
N LYS A 12 13.64 26.01 -16.65
CA LYS A 12 13.82 26.18 -18.10
C LYS A 12 12.49 26.05 -18.83
N ILE A 13 11.59 27.01 -18.62
CA ILE A 13 10.24 26.99 -19.22
C ILE A 13 10.29 26.96 -20.75
N SER A 14 11.34 27.52 -21.37
CA SER A 14 11.61 27.41 -22.82
C SER A 14 11.64 25.97 -23.34
N LYS A 15 11.99 24.98 -22.50
CA LYS A 15 11.98 23.57 -22.89
C LYS A 15 10.58 23.02 -23.16
N LEU A 16 9.55 23.57 -22.54
CA LEU A 16 8.16 23.20 -22.84
C LEU A 16 7.74 23.74 -24.21
N TYR A 17 8.18 24.95 -24.58
CA TYR A 17 7.97 25.50 -25.92
C TYR A 17 8.75 24.75 -27.01
N ASP A 18 10.00 24.37 -26.74
CA ASP A 18 10.82 23.53 -27.63
C ASP A 18 10.11 22.20 -27.89
N LEU A 19 9.60 21.56 -26.82
CA LEU A 19 8.88 20.29 -26.91
C LEU A 19 7.58 20.43 -27.70
N ALA A 20 6.77 21.46 -27.45
CA ALA A 20 5.55 21.72 -28.20
C ALA A 20 5.81 21.87 -29.70
N THR A 21 6.87 22.59 -30.06
CA THR A 21 7.29 22.77 -31.46
C THR A 21 7.72 21.46 -32.09
N LYS A 22 8.46 20.62 -31.35
CA LYS A 22 8.88 19.31 -31.84
C LYS A 22 7.69 18.37 -32.06
N ILE A 23 6.77 18.28 -31.10
CA ILE A 23 5.58 17.41 -31.20
C ILE A 23 4.74 17.82 -32.41
N ASP A 24 4.50 19.13 -32.60
CA ASP A 24 3.76 19.64 -33.73
C ASP A 24 4.41 19.24 -35.07
N ALA A 25 5.73 19.43 -35.20
CA ALA A 25 6.46 19.06 -36.42
C ALA A 25 6.42 17.55 -36.71
N GLU A 26 6.65 16.70 -35.71
CA GLU A 26 6.60 15.24 -35.86
C GLU A 26 5.19 14.76 -36.19
N ASN A 27 4.16 15.38 -35.60
CA ASN A 27 2.77 15.02 -35.87
C ASN A 27 2.34 15.38 -37.31
N GLN A 28 2.80 16.52 -37.84
CA GLN A 28 2.61 16.86 -39.26
C GLN A 28 3.33 15.88 -40.20
N LEU A 29 4.55 15.44 -39.83
CA LEU A 29 5.28 14.43 -40.60
C LEU A 29 4.52 13.10 -40.61
N TYR A 30 3.98 12.68 -39.47
CA TYR A 30 3.17 11.47 -39.34
C TYR A 30 1.94 11.50 -40.25
N LEU A 31 1.15 12.58 -40.22
CA LEU A 31 0.02 12.76 -41.15
C LEU A 31 0.46 12.65 -42.61
N GLY A 32 1.59 13.29 -42.95
CA GLY A 32 2.15 13.21 -44.29
C GLY A 32 2.54 11.78 -44.72
N GLN A 33 2.91 10.89 -43.80
CA GLN A 33 3.16 9.48 -44.11
C GLN A 33 1.86 8.69 -44.29
N LEU A 34 0.85 8.94 -43.47
CA LEU A 34 -0.48 8.33 -43.62
C LEU A 34 -1.07 8.67 -44.99
N ASP A 35 -1.04 9.94 -45.37
CA ASP A 35 -1.57 10.42 -46.66
C ASP A 35 -0.84 9.77 -47.84
N LYS A 36 0.50 9.65 -47.76
CA LYS A 36 1.30 8.94 -48.78
C LYS A 36 0.91 7.48 -48.89
N ALA A 37 0.75 6.78 -47.77
CA ALA A 37 0.34 5.37 -47.77
C ALA A 37 -1.01 5.19 -48.47
N LYS A 38 -2.01 6.00 -48.12
CA LYS A 38 -3.32 6.00 -48.78
C LYS A 38 -3.24 6.36 -50.27
N GLN A 39 -2.39 7.31 -50.63
CA GLN A 39 -2.22 7.75 -52.02
C GLN A 39 -1.63 6.64 -52.90
N VAL A 40 -0.66 5.86 -52.39
CA VAL A 40 -0.09 4.71 -53.13
C VAL A 40 -1.18 3.72 -53.53
N PHE A 41 -2.05 3.33 -52.59
CA PHE A 41 -3.14 2.38 -52.87
C PHE A 41 -4.26 3.00 -53.70
N THR A 42 -4.50 4.30 -53.58
CA THR A 42 -5.42 5.02 -54.47
C THR A 42 -4.93 4.96 -55.93
N ASN A 43 -3.64 5.29 -56.16
CA ASN A 43 -3.03 5.27 -57.49
C ASN A 43 -2.84 3.85 -58.06
N SER A 44 -2.88 2.82 -57.21
CA SER A 44 -2.75 1.43 -57.66
C SER A 44 -3.86 0.97 -58.60
N GLN A 45 -5.00 1.68 -58.64
CA GLN A 45 -6.11 1.40 -59.55
C GLN A 45 -5.71 1.35 -61.03
N ASP A 46 -4.62 2.04 -61.40
CA ASP A 46 -4.14 2.13 -62.79
C ASP A 46 -3.45 0.84 -63.25
N TYR A 47 -3.03 -0.04 -62.33
CA TYR A 47 -2.25 -1.25 -62.63
C TYR A 47 -2.61 -2.48 -61.80
N TRP A 48 -3.49 -2.36 -60.80
CA TRP A 48 -3.97 -3.45 -59.95
C TRP A 48 -5.48 -3.37 -59.77
N SER A 49 -6.19 -4.48 -60.02
CA SER A 49 -7.65 -4.57 -59.95
C SER A 49 -8.12 -5.92 -59.37
N GLY A 50 -9.40 -5.97 -58.99
CA GLY A 50 -10.05 -7.16 -58.40
C GLY A 50 -10.08 -7.16 -56.87
N ASN A 51 -10.78 -8.13 -56.29
CA ASN A 51 -11.13 -8.16 -54.85
C ASN A 51 -9.94 -8.03 -53.89
N ALA A 52 -8.75 -8.52 -54.28
CA ALA A 52 -7.54 -8.39 -53.46
C ALA A 52 -7.06 -6.93 -53.35
N ARG A 53 -7.23 -6.14 -54.43
CA ARG A 53 -6.93 -4.71 -54.44
C ARG A 53 -7.93 -3.95 -53.57
N ASP A 54 -9.22 -4.28 -53.68
CA ASP A 54 -10.26 -3.59 -52.92
C ASP A 54 -10.11 -3.85 -51.41
N ALA A 55 -9.82 -5.10 -51.00
CA ALA A 55 -9.52 -5.42 -49.61
C ALA A 55 -8.29 -4.68 -49.07
N ALA A 56 -7.23 -4.55 -49.88
CA ALA A 56 -6.04 -3.80 -49.49
C ALA A 56 -6.29 -2.29 -49.42
N TYR A 57 -7.07 -1.74 -50.36
CA TYR A 57 -7.50 -0.35 -50.34
C TYR A 57 -8.35 -0.04 -49.11
N ASP A 58 -9.34 -0.88 -48.80
CA ASP A 58 -10.22 -0.71 -47.64
C ASP A 58 -9.44 -0.78 -46.34
N ARG A 59 -8.49 -1.72 -46.22
CA ARG A 59 -7.63 -1.81 -45.04
C ARG A 59 -6.78 -0.55 -44.86
N VAL A 60 -6.14 -0.06 -45.92
CA VAL A 60 -5.31 1.15 -45.86
C VAL A 60 -6.16 2.40 -45.62
N ALA A 61 -7.40 2.44 -46.12
CA ALA A 61 -8.35 3.51 -45.83
C ALA A 61 -8.78 3.50 -44.34
N GLN A 62 -8.96 2.32 -43.75
CA GLN A 62 -9.20 2.15 -42.31
C GLN A 62 -7.99 2.55 -41.47
N ASP A 63 -6.80 2.07 -41.80
CA ASP A 63 -5.55 2.42 -41.10
C ASP A 63 -5.26 3.94 -41.21
N HIS A 64 -5.55 4.55 -42.37
CA HIS A 64 -5.50 6.01 -42.56
C HIS A 64 -6.50 6.73 -41.66
N GLY A 65 -7.75 6.26 -41.61
CA GLY A 65 -8.78 6.84 -40.75
C GLY A 65 -8.42 6.76 -39.27
N GLN A 66 -7.93 5.61 -38.80
CA GLN A 66 -7.46 5.43 -37.42
C GLN A 66 -6.23 6.29 -37.13
N GLY A 67 -5.27 6.32 -38.06
CA GLY A 67 -4.08 7.13 -37.92
C GLY A 67 -4.38 8.63 -37.90
N TYR A 68 -5.35 9.09 -38.70
CA TYR A 68 -5.79 10.48 -38.70
C TYR A 68 -6.42 10.90 -37.37
N LYS A 69 -7.12 9.99 -36.69
CA LYS A 69 -7.63 10.25 -35.32
C LYS A 69 -6.47 10.43 -34.34
N LEU A 70 -5.46 9.57 -34.35
CA LEU A 70 -4.23 9.75 -33.52
C LEU A 70 -3.54 11.10 -33.81
N PHE A 71 -3.49 11.52 -35.07
CA PHE A 71 -2.97 12.83 -35.43
C PHE A 71 -3.74 13.97 -34.72
N LEU A 72 -5.08 13.93 -34.70
CA LEU A 72 -5.88 14.94 -34.02
C LEU A 72 -5.60 14.96 -32.51
N GLU A 73 -5.48 13.78 -31.86
CA GLU A 73 -5.19 13.71 -30.43
C GLU A 73 -3.81 14.28 -30.07
N VAL A 74 -2.80 14.03 -30.91
CA VAL A 74 -1.45 14.60 -30.72
C VAL A 74 -1.43 16.10 -31.05
N GLN A 75 -2.35 16.61 -31.88
CA GLN A 75 -2.39 18.00 -32.32
C GLN A 75 -2.73 18.98 -31.18
N ASP A 76 -3.46 18.53 -30.15
CA ASP A 76 -3.85 19.35 -29.01
C ASP A 76 -2.71 19.50 -27.98
N ALA A 77 -1.79 18.53 -27.89
CA ALA A 77 -0.70 18.56 -26.92
C ALA A 77 0.24 19.79 -27.06
N PRO A 78 0.64 20.23 -28.27
CA PRO A 78 1.36 21.50 -28.44
C PRO A 78 0.62 22.73 -27.91
N VAL A 79 -0.72 22.78 -28.02
CA VAL A 79 -1.53 23.90 -27.52
C VAL A 79 -1.48 23.94 -26.00
N VAL A 80 -1.67 22.79 -25.37
CA VAL A 80 -1.65 22.61 -23.91
C VAL A 80 -0.27 22.93 -23.34
N LEU A 81 0.80 22.39 -23.94
CA LEU A 81 2.18 22.68 -23.53
C LEU A 81 2.50 24.18 -23.59
N ARG A 82 2.06 24.87 -24.64
CA ARG A 82 2.26 26.32 -24.79
C ARG A 82 1.47 27.11 -23.76
N ALA A 83 0.24 26.71 -23.46
CA ALA A 83 -0.60 27.35 -22.43
C ALA A 83 0.00 27.15 -21.02
N ALA A 84 0.41 25.93 -20.69
CA ALA A 84 1.08 25.60 -19.43
C ALA A 84 2.40 26.39 -19.28
N ALA A 85 3.23 26.42 -20.32
CA ALA A 85 4.47 27.18 -20.33
C ALA A 85 4.21 28.68 -20.12
N SER A 86 3.21 29.25 -20.80
CA SER A 86 2.86 30.67 -20.68
C SER A 86 2.36 31.01 -19.28
N SER A 87 1.53 30.15 -18.66
CA SER A 87 1.03 30.35 -17.31
C SER A 87 2.16 30.29 -16.29
N LEU A 88 3.01 29.26 -16.37
CA LEU A 88 4.19 29.11 -15.52
C LEU A 88 5.14 30.32 -15.63
N ASP A 89 5.39 30.80 -16.84
CA ASP A 89 6.30 31.93 -17.06
C ASP A 89 5.74 33.23 -16.46
N SER A 90 4.44 33.45 -16.61
CA SER A 90 3.75 34.61 -16.03
C SER A 90 3.82 34.60 -14.49
N HIS A 91 3.44 33.50 -13.85
CA HIS A 91 3.48 33.41 -12.38
C HIS A 91 4.91 33.44 -11.83
N ARG A 92 5.87 32.83 -12.53
CA ARG A 92 7.29 32.90 -12.18
C ARG A 92 7.78 34.34 -12.23
N THR A 93 7.43 35.08 -13.28
CA THR A 93 7.80 36.49 -13.45
C THR A 93 7.22 37.35 -12.33
N VAL A 94 5.96 37.14 -11.95
CA VAL A 94 5.32 37.85 -10.84
C VAL A 94 6.04 37.57 -9.52
N LEU A 95 6.31 36.30 -9.19
CA LEU A 95 6.99 35.91 -7.96
C LEU A 95 8.41 36.51 -7.86
N LEU A 96 9.20 36.41 -8.93
CA LEU A 96 10.54 36.99 -8.96
C LEU A 96 10.51 38.53 -8.95
N GLY A 97 9.46 39.13 -9.50
CA GLY A 97 9.17 40.56 -9.35
C GLY A 97 8.98 40.95 -7.88
N LYS A 98 8.23 40.17 -7.08
CA LYS A 98 8.06 40.42 -5.64
C LYS A 98 9.35 40.29 -4.85
N VAL A 99 10.23 39.37 -5.24
CA VAL A 99 11.59 39.28 -4.69
C VAL A 99 12.42 40.53 -5.04
N SER A 100 12.33 41.00 -6.29
CA SER A 100 13.00 42.23 -6.73
C SER A 100 12.50 43.46 -5.96
N ASP A 101 11.19 43.58 -5.74
CA ASP A 101 10.59 44.67 -4.96
C ASP A 101 11.11 44.67 -3.52
N ALA A 102 11.17 43.49 -2.88
CA ALA A 102 11.71 43.35 -1.52
C ALA A 102 13.20 43.73 -1.46
N THR A 103 13.99 43.30 -2.45
CA THR A 103 15.41 43.64 -2.56
C THR A 103 15.62 45.14 -2.78
N GLY A 104 14.76 45.78 -3.59
CA GLY A 104 14.77 47.23 -3.80
C GLY A 104 14.44 48.03 -2.54
N ALA A 105 13.67 47.45 -1.62
CA ALA A 105 13.42 48.00 -0.28
C ALA A 105 14.54 47.70 0.74
N ALA A 106 15.70 47.22 0.29
CA ALA A 106 16.84 46.81 1.12
C ALA A 106 16.54 45.66 2.09
N LEU A 107 15.56 44.80 1.76
CA LEU A 107 15.27 43.55 2.46
C LEU A 107 16.02 42.38 1.79
N THR A 108 16.22 41.29 2.53
CA THR A 108 16.82 40.05 2.01
C THR A 108 15.77 38.95 1.94
N VAL A 109 15.72 38.23 0.83
CA VAL A 109 14.86 37.05 0.64
C VAL A 109 15.73 35.80 0.54
N ASP A 110 15.53 34.83 1.42
CA ASP A 110 16.28 33.57 1.41
C ASP A 110 15.66 32.51 0.46
N ASP A 111 16.30 31.34 0.38
CA ASP A 111 15.89 30.27 -0.52
C ASP A 111 14.53 29.64 -0.17
N ASN A 112 14.09 29.81 1.08
CA ASN A 112 12.81 29.35 1.61
C ASN A 112 11.72 30.43 1.53
N TRP A 113 11.95 31.47 0.70
CA TRP A 113 11.04 32.61 0.52
C TRP A 113 10.84 33.48 1.76
N LYS A 114 11.74 33.39 2.75
CA LYS A 114 11.64 34.20 3.96
C LYS A 114 12.27 35.57 3.73
N VAL A 115 11.52 36.60 4.07
CA VAL A 115 11.95 38.00 4.02
C VAL A 115 12.55 38.40 5.38
N THR A 116 13.69 39.09 5.34
CA THR A 116 14.40 39.60 6.52
C THR A 116 14.86 41.04 6.31
N GLY A 117 14.87 41.84 7.38
CA GLY A 117 15.23 43.25 7.34
C GLY A 117 15.01 43.95 8.68
N SER A 118 15.41 45.22 8.77
CA SER A 118 15.31 46.01 10.01
C SER A 118 13.93 46.63 10.25
N ASP A 119 13.15 46.87 9.19
CA ASP A 119 11.79 47.40 9.28
C ASP A 119 10.77 46.26 9.28
N ALA A 120 10.11 46.05 10.41
CA ALA A 120 9.19 44.93 10.61
C ALA A 120 7.91 45.03 9.77
N ASP A 121 7.43 46.23 9.45
CA ASP A 121 6.21 46.41 8.67
C ASP A 121 6.48 46.22 7.17
N GLN A 122 7.66 46.65 6.69
CA GLN A 122 8.11 46.32 5.35
C GLN A 122 8.36 44.81 5.18
N VAL A 123 9.03 44.17 6.13
CA VAL A 123 9.24 42.70 6.11
C VAL A 123 7.90 41.96 5.98
N ARG A 124 6.90 42.33 6.81
CA ARG A 124 5.57 41.69 6.77
C ARG A 124 4.89 41.89 5.41
N THR A 125 4.87 43.12 4.90
CA THR A 125 4.21 43.46 3.64
C THR A 125 4.80 42.70 2.45
N HIS A 126 6.12 42.61 2.37
CA HIS A 126 6.81 41.88 1.31
C HIS A 126 6.70 40.36 1.49
N GLN A 127 6.73 39.85 2.73
CA GLN A 127 6.51 38.43 3.01
C GLN A 127 5.13 37.97 2.53
N ASP A 128 4.08 38.73 2.82
CA ASP A 128 2.71 38.40 2.41
C ASP A 128 2.54 38.43 0.88
N SER A 129 3.18 39.40 0.22
CA SER A 129 3.19 39.51 -1.25
C SER A 129 3.89 38.32 -1.91
N ILE A 130 5.05 37.90 -1.37
CA ILE A 130 5.79 36.73 -1.86
C ILE A 130 5.01 35.44 -1.59
N ASN A 131 4.43 35.27 -0.39
CA ASN A 131 3.63 34.10 -0.05
C ASN A 131 2.42 33.93 -0.97
N THR A 132 1.76 35.03 -1.33
CA THR A 132 0.62 35.02 -2.25
C THR A 132 1.05 34.58 -3.65
N ALA A 133 2.07 35.23 -4.22
CA ALA A 133 2.59 34.89 -5.54
C ALA A 133 3.17 33.46 -5.60
N TYR A 134 3.77 32.97 -4.51
CA TYR A 134 4.26 31.60 -4.39
C TYR A 134 3.12 30.58 -4.48
N ARG A 135 2.02 30.79 -3.76
CA ARG A 135 0.85 29.88 -3.80
C ARG A 135 0.19 29.84 -5.17
N GLU A 136 0.13 30.99 -5.86
CA GLU A 136 -0.37 31.06 -7.24
C GLU A 136 0.54 30.29 -8.20
N LEU A 137 1.86 30.45 -8.10
CA LEU A 137 2.82 29.68 -8.91
C LEU A 137 2.73 28.18 -8.63
N GLU A 138 2.65 27.77 -7.37
CA GLU A 138 2.51 26.38 -6.98
C GLU A 138 1.22 25.76 -7.55
N SER A 139 0.12 26.52 -7.51
CA SER A 139 -1.16 26.08 -8.07
C SER A 139 -1.10 25.95 -9.59
N ALA A 140 -0.49 26.91 -10.28
CA ALA A 140 -0.29 26.87 -11.72
C ALA A 140 0.63 25.70 -12.14
N ALA A 141 1.68 25.41 -11.36
CA ALA A 141 2.57 24.28 -11.61
C ALA A 141 1.87 22.93 -11.42
N LYS A 142 1.02 22.80 -10.40
CA LYS A 142 0.18 21.60 -10.21
C LYS A 142 -0.78 21.40 -11.37
N LEU A 143 -1.51 22.45 -11.76
CA LEU A 143 -2.44 22.40 -12.88
C LEU A 143 -1.73 22.01 -14.19
N ALA A 144 -0.60 22.65 -14.50
CA ALA A 144 0.22 22.31 -15.66
C ALA A 144 0.67 20.84 -15.65
N ALA A 145 1.13 20.32 -14.51
CA ALA A 145 1.53 18.92 -14.40
C ALA A 145 0.37 17.95 -14.63
N THR A 146 -0.81 18.23 -14.05
CA THR A 146 -2.01 17.40 -14.23
C THR A 146 -2.45 17.38 -15.69
N THR A 147 -2.61 18.55 -16.32
CA THR A 147 -3.06 18.64 -17.72
C THR A 147 -2.05 17.99 -18.68
N LEU A 148 -0.75 18.11 -18.43
CA LEU A 148 0.26 17.45 -19.27
C LEU A 148 0.26 15.93 -19.11
N ALA A 149 0.04 15.42 -17.90
CA ALA A 149 -0.09 13.99 -17.65
C ALA A 149 -1.33 13.40 -18.34
N GLU A 150 -2.45 14.13 -18.29
CA GLU A 150 -3.70 13.77 -18.97
C GLU A 150 -3.51 13.64 -20.49
N HIS A 151 -2.96 14.67 -21.14
CA HIS A 151 -2.73 14.65 -22.59
C HIS A 151 -1.70 13.59 -23.01
N ALA A 152 -0.70 13.29 -22.18
CA ALA A 152 0.23 12.19 -22.45
C ALA A 152 -0.48 10.82 -22.40
N GLY A 153 -1.46 10.65 -21.50
CA GLY A 153 -2.32 9.47 -21.44
C GLY A 153 -3.15 9.28 -22.71
N TYR A 154 -3.77 10.36 -23.23
CA TYR A 154 -4.54 10.30 -24.47
C TYR A 154 -3.70 9.90 -25.67
N ILE A 155 -2.51 10.48 -25.81
CA ILE A 155 -1.59 10.14 -26.91
C ILE A 155 -1.20 8.67 -26.85
N ARG A 156 -0.88 8.15 -25.66
CA ARG A 156 -0.54 6.73 -25.48
C ARG A 156 -1.70 5.83 -25.87
N ALA A 157 -2.89 6.10 -25.34
CA ALA A 157 -4.07 5.29 -25.61
C ALA A 157 -4.46 5.28 -27.09
N ALA A 158 -4.43 6.44 -27.75
CA ALA A 158 -4.64 6.55 -29.19
C ALA A 158 -3.56 5.78 -29.98
N GLY A 159 -2.33 5.74 -29.46
CA GLY A 159 -1.25 4.90 -29.96
C GLY A 159 -1.58 3.41 -29.93
N ASP A 160 -1.98 2.84 -28.78
CA ASP A 160 -2.25 1.39 -28.72
C ASP A 160 -3.59 0.98 -29.34
N LEU A 161 -4.47 1.92 -29.68
CA LEU A 161 -5.64 1.65 -30.53
C LEU A 161 -5.29 1.52 -32.01
N LEU A 162 -4.14 2.05 -32.45
CA LEU A 162 -3.70 2.00 -33.85
C LEU A 162 -3.47 0.54 -34.28
N GLY A 163 -4.23 0.08 -35.29
CA GLY A 163 -4.09 -1.27 -35.85
C GLY A 163 -4.91 -2.36 -35.14
N SER A 164 -5.55 -2.05 -34.01
CA SER A 164 -6.38 -2.99 -33.22
C SER A 164 -7.75 -3.30 -33.83
N GLY A 165 -8.17 -2.55 -34.86
CA GLY A 165 -9.48 -2.73 -35.53
C GLY A 165 -10.70 -2.25 -34.73
N LEU A 166 -10.51 -1.70 -33.53
CA LEU A 166 -11.57 -1.09 -32.74
C LEU A 166 -11.86 0.34 -33.22
N ASP A 167 -13.14 0.70 -33.31
CA ASP A 167 -13.56 2.05 -33.71
C ASP A 167 -13.38 3.00 -32.52
N VAL A 168 -12.54 4.01 -32.70
CA VAL A 168 -12.37 5.09 -31.71
C VAL A 168 -13.69 5.88 -31.66
N SER A 169 -14.55 5.55 -30.69
CA SER A 169 -15.83 6.23 -30.39
C SER A 169 -15.62 7.51 -29.58
N ASP A 170 -16.59 8.42 -29.56
CA ASP A 170 -16.51 9.74 -28.91
C ASP A 170 -16.25 9.73 -27.38
N ASP A 171 -16.37 8.59 -26.70
CA ASP A 171 -16.06 8.41 -25.25
C ASP A 171 -14.55 8.16 -24.97
N ARG A 172 -13.70 8.80 -25.77
CA ARG A 172 -12.26 8.52 -25.98
C ARG A 172 -11.42 8.52 -24.71
N THR A 173 -11.69 9.49 -23.84
CA THR A 173 -10.92 9.83 -22.65
C THR A 173 -11.11 8.82 -21.51
N ALA A 174 -12.35 8.44 -21.23
CA ALA A 174 -12.67 7.48 -20.18
C ALA A 174 -12.24 6.05 -20.56
N ALA A 175 -12.49 5.63 -21.80
CA ALA A 175 -12.10 4.30 -22.28
C ALA A 175 -10.57 4.13 -22.37
N ALA A 176 -9.85 5.18 -22.75
CA ALA A 176 -8.39 5.24 -22.76
C ALA A 176 -7.78 5.12 -21.36
N GLY A 177 -8.24 5.97 -20.43
CA GLY A 177 -7.78 5.96 -19.04
C GLY A 177 -8.05 4.61 -18.38
N ALA A 178 -9.21 4.01 -18.67
CA ALA A 178 -9.57 2.68 -18.19
C ALA A 178 -8.61 1.58 -18.64
N ARG A 179 -8.31 1.51 -19.96
CA ARG A 179 -7.40 0.49 -20.50
C ARG A 179 -5.99 0.64 -19.93
N LEU A 180 -5.45 1.86 -19.91
CA LEU A 180 -4.11 2.13 -19.38
C LEU A 180 -4.01 1.82 -17.89
N GLY A 181 -5.04 2.18 -17.11
CA GLY A 181 -5.12 1.83 -15.70
C GLY A 181 -5.05 0.32 -15.52
N ALA A 182 -5.89 -0.42 -16.23
CA ALA A 182 -5.93 -1.88 -16.15
C ALA A 182 -4.59 -2.55 -16.54
N GLU A 183 -3.97 -2.11 -17.64
CA GLU A 183 -2.68 -2.62 -18.10
C GLU A 183 -1.55 -2.34 -17.11
N ASP A 184 -1.45 -1.11 -16.59
CA ASP A 184 -0.44 -0.73 -15.60
C ASP A 184 -0.64 -1.50 -14.28
N GLY A 185 -1.89 -1.72 -13.86
CA GLY A 185 -2.23 -2.49 -12.67
C GLY A 185 -1.82 -3.96 -12.79
N ALA A 186 -2.18 -4.61 -13.90
CA ALA A 186 -1.81 -6.00 -14.18
C ALA A 186 -0.28 -6.16 -14.32
N THR A 187 0.39 -5.21 -14.98
CA THR A 187 1.85 -5.24 -15.15
C THR A 187 2.55 -5.08 -13.80
N LEU A 188 2.06 -4.21 -12.92
CA LEU A 188 2.59 -4.05 -11.56
C LEU A 188 2.43 -5.34 -10.75
N ALA A 189 1.24 -5.95 -10.78
CA ALA A 189 1.00 -7.21 -10.08
C ALA A 189 1.95 -8.31 -10.58
N ALA A 190 2.14 -8.40 -11.90
CA ALA A 190 3.06 -9.35 -12.50
C ALA A 190 4.53 -9.10 -12.14
N ALA A 191 4.95 -7.83 -12.04
CA ALA A 191 6.30 -7.45 -11.61
C ALA A 191 6.57 -7.87 -10.16
N LEU A 192 5.64 -7.56 -9.23
CA LEU A 192 5.77 -7.98 -7.83
C LEU A 192 5.84 -9.49 -7.67
N ARG A 193 5.01 -10.25 -8.41
CA ARG A 193 5.06 -11.72 -8.37
C ARG A 193 6.40 -12.30 -8.83
N ARG A 194 7.12 -11.60 -9.72
CA ARG A 194 8.46 -12.01 -10.19
C ARG A 194 9.59 -11.49 -9.32
N GLY A 195 9.30 -10.68 -8.29
CA GLY A 195 10.31 -9.94 -7.54
C GLY A 195 11.02 -8.86 -8.37
N ASP A 196 10.45 -8.39 -9.48
CA ASP A 196 11.01 -7.30 -10.29
C ASP A 196 10.61 -5.93 -9.72
N TYR A 197 11.25 -5.56 -8.61
CA TYR A 197 10.96 -4.31 -7.92
C TYR A 197 11.44 -3.07 -8.71
N THR A 198 12.32 -3.25 -9.70
CA THR A 198 12.73 -2.15 -10.58
C THR A 198 11.62 -1.80 -11.56
N GLU A 199 11.00 -2.81 -12.18
CA GLU A 199 9.82 -2.64 -13.02
C GLU A 199 8.63 -2.10 -12.21
N ALA A 200 8.39 -2.64 -11.00
CA ALA A 200 7.34 -2.16 -10.12
C ALA A 200 7.51 -0.67 -9.78
N ALA A 201 8.72 -0.25 -9.38
CA ALA A 201 9.02 1.15 -9.10
C ALA A 201 8.85 2.04 -10.34
N ALA A 202 9.25 1.55 -11.53
CA ALA A 202 9.05 2.27 -12.77
C ALA A 202 7.56 2.50 -13.04
N ILE A 203 6.70 1.48 -12.96
CA ILE A 203 5.26 1.62 -13.18
C ILE A 203 4.67 2.64 -12.19
N MET A 204 5.00 2.52 -10.90
CA MET A 204 4.53 3.43 -9.86
C MET A 204 4.95 4.89 -10.11
N ALA A 205 6.14 5.11 -10.67
CA ALA A 205 6.64 6.43 -11.05
C ALA A 205 5.88 7.03 -12.25
N HIS A 206 5.48 6.21 -13.22
CA HIS A 206 4.83 6.66 -14.47
C HIS A 206 3.33 6.93 -14.35
N ARG A 207 2.67 6.48 -13.26
CA ARG A 207 1.25 6.74 -13.04
C ARG A 207 0.92 8.25 -13.08
N PRO A 208 -0.25 8.65 -13.63
CA PRO A 208 -0.71 10.03 -13.65
C PRO A 208 -0.60 10.71 -12.28
N LYS A 209 0.11 11.84 -12.22
CA LYS A 209 0.31 12.62 -10.99
C LYS A 209 -0.78 13.70 -10.87
N GLY A 210 -0.90 14.30 -9.69
CA GLY A 210 -1.83 15.43 -9.45
C GLY A 210 -2.89 15.16 -8.39
N LEU A 211 -2.97 13.92 -7.90
CA LEU A 211 -3.78 13.56 -6.74
C LEU A 211 -2.94 13.60 -5.46
N THR A 212 -3.57 14.02 -4.37
CA THR A 212 -3.06 13.82 -3.02
C THR A 212 -3.13 12.36 -2.62
N THR A 213 -2.34 11.96 -1.61
CA THR A 213 -2.41 10.62 -1.04
C THR A 213 -3.83 10.24 -0.60
N GLN A 214 -4.57 11.19 -0.02
CA GLN A 214 -5.94 10.95 0.42
C GLN A 214 -6.89 10.70 -0.75
N GLU A 215 -6.75 11.44 -1.86
CA GLU A 215 -7.58 11.24 -3.05
C GLU A 215 -7.27 9.90 -3.74
N ILE A 216 -6.00 9.49 -3.76
CA ILE A 216 -5.60 8.15 -4.25
C ILE A 216 -6.23 7.06 -3.37
N GLN A 217 -6.20 7.22 -2.05
CA GLN A 217 -6.82 6.28 -1.11
C GLN A 217 -8.35 6.25 -1.26
N ASP A 218 -8.99 7.40 -1.45
CA ASP A 218 -10.44 7.46 -1.67
C ASP A 218 -10.85 6.78 -2.99
N LEU A 219 -10.07 6.96 -4.07
CA LEU A 219 -10.29 6.23 -5.33
C LEU A 219 -10.00 4.74 -5.18
N ALA A 220 -8.99 4.34 -4.40
CA ALA A 220 -8.71 2.94 -4.07
C ALA A 220 -9.84 2.30 -3.27
N ALA A 221 -10.50 3.07 -2.40
CA ALA A 221 -11.72 2.65 -1.71
C ALA A 221 -12.99 2.71 -2.58
N GLY A 222 -12.85 2.91 -3.91
CA GLY A 222 -13.96 2.97 -4.87
C GLY A 222 -14.81 4.25 -4.79
N LYS A 223 -14.40 5.26 -4.02
CA LYS A 223 -15.13 6.54 -3.92
C LYS A 223 -14.87 7.39 -5.16
N ASN A 224 -15.75 8.37 -5.40
CA ASN A 224 -15.49 9.44 -6.35
C ASN A 224 -14.88 10.64 -5.63
N VAL A 225 -13.90 11.28 -6.25
CA VAL A 225 -13.27 12.50 -5.72
C VAL A 225 -13.80 13.70 -6.48
N ALA A 226 -14.38 14.66 -5.77
CA ALA A 226 -14.93 15.87 -6.38
C ALA A 226 -13.80 16.77 -6.93
N GLY A 227 -13.97 17.26 -8.16
CA GLY A 227 -12.97 18.11 -8.82
C GLY A 227 -11.85 17.34 -9.53
N VAL A 228 -11.80 16.02 -9.40
CA VAL A 228 -10.89 15.16 -10.17
C VAL A 228 -11.55 14.79 -11.52
N PRO A 229 -10.85 14.93 -12.66
CA PRO A 229 -11.35 14.50 -13.96
C PRO A 229 -11.80 13.02 -13.98
N ALA A 230 -12.89 12.73 -14.68
CA ALA A 230 -13.55 11.40 -14.63
C ALA A 230 -12.64 10.27 -15.13
N ASP A 231 -11.80 10.55 -16.12
CA ASP A 231 -10.78 9.67 -16.68
C ASP A 231 -9.64 9.37 -15.72
N LEU A 232 -9.18 10.37 -14.96
CA LEU A 232 -8.18 10.17 -13.92
C LEU A 232 -8.73 9.29 -12.79
N GLN A 233 -9.99 9.50 -12.41
CA GLN A 233 -10.67 8.62 -11.46
C GLN A 233 -10.80 7.20 -12.01
N GLN A 234 -11.16 7.05 -13.29
CA GLN A 234 -11.32 5.75 -13.93
C GLN A 234 -9.99 5.00 -14.04
N TYR A 235 -8.92 5.68 -14.44
CA TYR A 235 -7.56 5.11 -14.47
C TYR A 235 -7.20 4.48 -13.13
N TYR A 236 -7.37 5.20 -12.01
CA TYR A 236 -6.98 4.70 -10.69
C TYR A 236 -7.88 3.54 -10.23
N LYS A 237 -9.17 3.56 -10.56
CA LYS A 237 -10.09 2.45 -10.26
C LYS A 237 -9.70 1.18 -10.99
N ASP A 238 -9.44 1.28 -12.29
CA ASP A 238 -9.10 0.11 -13.11
C ASP A 238 -7.69 -0.40 -12.83
N PHE A 239 -6.76 0.51 -12.50
CA PHE A 239 -5.45 0.19 -11.97
C PHE A 239 -5.55 -0.64 -10.69
N ASN A 240 -6.28 -0.16 -9.69
CA ASN A 240 -6.43 -0.87 -8.42
C ASN A 240 -7.13 -2.20 -8.61
N THR A 241 -8.22 -2.22 -9.40
CA THR A 241 -8.96 -3.44 -9.70
C THR A 241 -8.04 -4.48 -10.34
N SER A 242 -7.28 -4.10 -11.36
CA SER A 242 -6.41 -5.03 -12.10
C SER A 242 -5.17 -5.42 -11.30
N PHE A 243 -4.68 -4.55 -10.42
CA PHE A 243 -3.57 -4.86 -9.52
C PHE A 243 -3.95 -5.92 -8.48
N TYR A 244 -5.03 -5.69 -7.73
CA TYR A 244 -5.47 -6.60 -6.67
C TYR A 244 -6.07 -7.90 -7.23
N ASN A 245 -6.88 -7.78 -8.28
CA ASN A 245 -7.61 -8.91 -8.88
C ASN A 245 -6.91 -9.51 -10.11
N ASP A 246 -5.59 -9.29 -10.26
CA ASP A 246 -4.84 -9.89 -11.37
C ASP A 246 -4.99 -11.42 -11.35
N PRO A 247 -5.34 -12.06 -12.49
CA PRO A 247 -5.61 -13.50 -12.53
C PRO A 247 -4.38 -14.37 -12.26
N GLY A 248 -3.17 -13.81 -12.31
CA GLY A 248 -1.94 -14.49 -11.92
C GLY A 248 -1.73 -14.56 -10.40
N ASN A 249 -2.49 -13.81 -9.60
CA ASN A 249 -2.49 -13.94 -8.15
C ASN A 249 -3.17 -15.26 -7.76
N THR A 250 -2.45 -16.15 -7.08
CA THR A 250 -2.96 -17.48 -6.69
C THR A 250 -2.64 -17.78 -5.22
N GLY A 251 -3.29 -18.80 -4.65
CA GLY A 251 -3.04 -19.28 -3.30
C GLY A 251 -3.16 -18.19 -2.21
N ASN A 252 -2.29 -18.30 -1.21
CA ASN A 252 -2.23 -17.37 -0.08
C ASN A 252 -1.76 -15.96 -0.50
N TYR A 253 -0.97 -15.82 -1.56
CA TYR A 253 -0.63 -14.51 -2.14
C TYR A 253 -1.86 -13.78 -2.71
N LYS A 254 -2.78 -14.51 -3.35
CA LYS A 254 -4.07 -13.93 -3.78
C LYS A 254 -4.86 -13.43 -2.58
N LYS A 255 -4.92 -14.22 -1.51
CA LYS A 255 -5.62 -13.86 -0.27
C LYS A 255 -5.03 -12.61 0.38
N TRP A 256 -3.70 -12.43 0.31
CA TRP A 256 -3.05 -11.18 0.71
C TRP A 256 -3.57 -9.98 -0.10
N MET A 257 -3.61 -10.08 -1.43
CA MET A 257 -4.12 -9.00 -2.29
C MET A 257 -5.61 -8.69 -2.01
N GLU A 258 -6.44 -9.71 -1.83
CA GLU A 258 -7.86 -9.56 -1.50
C GLU A 258 -8.05 -8.89 -0.12
N ASN A 259 -7.25 -9.26 0.88
CA ASN A 259 -7.29 -8.63 2.20
C ASN A 259 -6.80 -7.18 2.16
N ALA A 260 -5.74 -6.90 1.41
CA ALA A 260 -5.23 -5.56 1.20
C ALA A 260 -6.29 -4.66 0.55
N GLU A 261 -6.95 -5.13 -0.51
CA GLU A 261 -8.05 -4.40 -1.17
C GLU A 261 -9.22 -4.16 -0.21
N ARG A 262 -9.69 -5.21 0.48
CA ARG A 262 -10.78 -5.14 1.45
C ARG A 262 -10.52 -4.12 2.57
N ARG A 263 -9.26 -3.98 2.98
CA ARG A 263 -8.83 -3.07 4.05
C ARG A 263 -8.41 -1.68 3.54
N GLY A 264 -8.47 -1.45 2.23
CA GLY A 264 -8.07 -0.17 1.63
C GLY A 264 -6.57 0.12 1.75
N VAL A 265 -5.74 -0.91 1.88
CA VAL A 265 -4.28 -0.77 1.77
C VAL A 265 -3.97 -0.30 0.37
N SER A 266 -3.05 0.65 0.21
CA SER A 266 -2.75 1.21 -1.09
C SER A 266 -1.69 0.39 -1.83
N PRO A 267 -1.66 0.39 -3.18
CA PRO A 267 -0.63 -0.32 -3.94
C PRO A 267 0.79 0.15 -3.60
N GLU A 268 0.97 1.42 -3.21
CA GLU A 268 2.25 1.95 -2.71
C GLU A 268 2.75 1.19 -1.49
N THR A 269 1.86 0.98 -0.50
CA THR A 269 2.20 0.22 0.71
C THR A 269 2.55 -1.23 0.35
N ILE A 270 1.82 -1.87 -0.55
CA ILE A 270 2.10 -3.25 -0.99
C ILE A 270 3.46 -3.34 -1.70
N VAL A 271 3.75 -2.41 -2.61
CA VAL A 271 5.04 -2.33 -3.32
C VAL A 271 6.18 -2.09 -2.33
N GLU A 272 6.01 -1.17 -1.37
CA GLU A 272 7.02 -0.88 -0.35
C GLU A 272 7.32 -2.12 0.50
N ILE A 273 6.28 -2.80 0.98
CA ILE A 273 6.40 -4.05 1.75
C ILE A 273 7.13 -5.11 0.94
N ALA A 274 6.65 -5.39 -0.28
CA ALA A 274 7.21 -6.44 -1.12
C ALA A 274 8.67 -6.16 -1.48
N SER A 275 9.00 -4.92 -1.84
CA SER A 275 10.36 -4.56 -2.25
C SER A 275 11.35 -4.45 -1.08
N THR A 276 10.91 -4.04 0.11
CA THR A 276 11.78 -3.95 1.29
C THR A 276 12.15 -5.33 1.80
N HIS A 277 11.16 -6.23 1.87
CA HIS A 277 11.28 -7.54 2.52
C HIS A 277 11.46 -8.69 1.53
N GLY A 278 11.50 -8.41 0.23
CA GLY A 278 11.65 -9.43 -0.81
C GLY A 278 10.47 -10.38 -0.93
N ILE A 279 9.26 -9.95 -0.52
CA ILE A 279 8.07 -10.81 -0.49
C ILE A 279 7.60 -11.09 -1.92
N THR A 280 7.40 -12.36 -2.20
CA THR A 280 6.91 -12.94 -3.45
C THR A 280 5.83 -14.00 -3.14
N PRO A 281 5.16 -14.58 -4.16
CA PRO A 281 4.23 -15.68 -3.93
C PRO A 281 4.84 -16.91 -3.27
N GLU A 282 6.15 -17.15 -3.45
CA GLU A 282 6.84 -18.31 -2.86
C GLU A 282 6.85 -18.24 -1.33
N ASP A 283 7.02 -17.05 -0.76
CA ASP A 283 7.09 -16.86 0.69
C ASP A 283 5.81 -17.31 1.41
N PHE A 284 4.66 -17.20 0.74
CA PHE A 284 3.38 -17.63 1.28
C PHE A 284 3.16 -19.15 1.25
N THR A 285 4.01 -19.92 0.56
CA THR A 285 3.87 -21.38 0.47
C THR A 285 4.15 -22.07 1.80
N VAL A 286 4.83 -21.41 2.75
CA VAL A 286 4.99 -21.93 4.12
C VAL A 286 3.65 -22.17 4.83
N LEU A 287 2.60 -21.43 4.42
CA LEU A 287 1.26 -21.59 4.95
C LEU A 287 0.51 -22.77 4.30
N ASP A 288 1.04 -23.33 3.21
CA ASP A 288 0.43 -24.46 2.52
C ASP A 288 0.54 -25.72 3.39
N GLY A 289 -0.59 -26.40 3.58
CA GLY A 289 -0.67 -27.57 4.46
C GLY A 289 -0.94 -27.24 5.92
N MET A 290 -0.94 -25.96 6.32
CA MET A 290 -1.54 -25.52 7.58
C MET A 290 -3.05 -25.38 7.42
N GLU A 291 -3.82 -25.59 8.49
CA GLU A 291 -5.29 -25.48 8.45
C GLU A 291 -5.71 -24.01 8.62
N PRO A 292 -6.28 -23.35 7.59
CA PRO A 292 -6.74 -21.97 7.72
C PRO A 292 -8.07 -21.90 8.48
N VAL A 293 -8.11 -21.07 9.51
CA VAL A 293 -9.33 -20.76 10.27
C VAL A 293 -9.63 -19.29 10.11
N THR A 294 -10.83 -18.95 9.61
CA THR A 294 -11.24 -17.56 9.41
C THR A 294 -12.20 -17.13 10.50
N ASP A 295 -11.93 -15.99 11.12
CA ASP A 295 -12.80 -15.44 12.16
C ASP A 295 -13.99 -14.65 11.59
N LYS A 296 -14.84 -14.18 12.50
CA LYS A 296 -16.02 -13.34 12.20
C LYS A 296 -15.72 -12.07 11.41
N ASP A 297 -14.49 -11.55 11.48
CA ASP A 297 -14.07 -10.29 10.85
C ASP A 297 -13.28 -10.52 9.55
N GLY A 298 -13.11 -11.80 9.15
CA GLY A 298 -12.42 -12.21 7.94
C GLY A 298 -10.90 -12.33 8.10
N LYS A 299 -10.38 -12.30 9.32
CA LYS A 299 -8.94 -12.58 9.58
C LYS A 299 -8.69 -14.07 9.58
N THR A 300 -7.52 -14.46 9.13
CA THR A 300 -7.11 -15.86 8.99
C THR A 300 -6.00 -16.19 9.96
N TYR A 301 -6.24 -17.26 10.72
CA TYR A 301 -5.28 -17.96 11.56
C TYR A 301 -4.87 -19.25 10.84
N PHE A 302 -3.68 -19.78 11.09
CA PHE A 302 -3.27 -21.06 10.54
C PHE A 302 -2.88 -22.02 11.67
N ILE A 303 -3.64 -23.08 11.85
CA ILE A 303 -3.29 -24.15 12.79
C ILE A 303 -2.17 -24.98 12.14
N MET A 304 -1.06 -25.08 12.87
CA MET A 304 0.16 -25.73 12.39
C MET A 304 0.03 -27.26 12.48
N PRO A 305 0.47 -27.99 11.44
CA PRO A 305 0.58 -29.44 11.54
C PRO A 305 1.70 -29.83 12.51
N THR A 306 1.58 -31.04 13.07
CA THR A 306 2.65 -31.63 13.88
C THR A 306 3.93 -31.79 13.05
N GLY A 307 5.08 -31.59 13.66
CA GLY A 307 6.40 -31.68 13.01
C GLY A 307 6.79 -30.46 12.18
N THR A 308 6.06 -29.34 12.27
CA THR A 308 6.49 -28.07 11.69
C THR A 308 7.81 -27.62 12.34
N SER A 309 8.78 -27.19 11.52
CA SER A 309 10.07 -26.72 12.03
C SER A 309 9.95 -25.33 12.67
N GLY A 310 10.93 -24.94 13.49
CA GLY A 310 11.00 -23.59 14.08
C GLY A 310 11.07 -22.51 12.99
N ASP A 311 11.92 -22.71 11.98
CA ASP A 311 12.05 -21.81 10.82
C ASP A 311 10.72 -21.64 10.06
N ASP A 312 10.05 -22.75 9.75
CA ASP A 312 8.74 -22.71 9.07
C ASP A 312 7.69 -22.02 9.93
N ALA A 313 7.72 -22.23 11.26
CA ALA A 313 6.82 -21.57 12.20
C ALA A 313 7.06 -20.05 12.23
N GLN A 314 8.33 -19.62 12.29
CA GLN A 314 8.70 -18.20 12.27
C GLN A 314 8.25 -17.52 10.98
N GLN A 315 8.53 -18.15 9.83
CA GLN A 315 8.11 -17.64 8.52
C GLN A 315 6.58 -17.65 8.38
N ALA A 316 5.89 -18.70 8.84
CA ALA A 316 4.43 -18.77 8.80
C ALA A 316 3.77 -17.68 9.66
N VAL A 317 4.35 -17.35 10.82
CA VAL A 317 3.88 -16.24 11.65
C VAL A 317 3.96 -14.91 10.90
N LEU A 318 5.11 -14.62 10.28
CA LEU A 318 5.30 -13.40 9.50
C LEU A 318 4.32 -13.35 8.31
N MET A 319 4.19 -14.44 7.56
CA MET A 319 3.30 -14.53 6.41
C MET A 319 1.83 -14.49 6.79
N THR A 320 1.46 -14.93 8.00
CA THR A 320 0.11 -14.76 8.52
C THR A 320 -0.22 -13.28 8.78
N TYR A 321 0.70 -12.52 9.38
CA TYR A 321 0.53 -11.07 9.54
C TYR A 321 0.39 -10.37 8.19
N VAL A 322 1.31 -10.64 7.26
CA VAL A 322 1.31 -10.04 5.91
C VAL A 322 0.00 -10.37 5.18
N LEU A 323 -0.39 -11.65 5.15
CA LEU A 323 -1.62 -12.10 4.49
C LEU A 323 -2.86 -11.38 4.99
N ASN A 324 -2.94 -11.09 6.30
CA ASN A 324 -4.10 -10.43 6.89
C ASN A 324 -4.17 -8.93 6.57
N ALA A 325 -3.06 -8.31 6.20
CA ALA A 325 -2.97 -6.89 5.84
C ALA A 325 -3.45 -5.93 6.96
N GLY A 326 -3.20 -6.31 8.23
CA GLY A 326 -3.58 -5.56 9.44
C GLY A 326 -4.40 -6.40 10.43
N THR A 327 -4.58 -5.87 11.64
CA THR A 327 -5.15 -6.61 12.79
C THR A 327 -6.60 -6.29 13.08
N ASP A 328 -7.11 -5.14 12.62
CA ASP A 328 -8.43 -4.58 13.02
C ASP A 328 -8.55 -4.24 14.52
N TYR A 329 -7.44 -4.17 15.25
CA TYR A 329 -7.42 -3.86 16.67
C TYR A 329 -8.17 -2.55 16.99
N ASP A 330 -8.03 -1.49 16.18
CA ASP A 330 -8.77 -0.24 16.41
C ASP A 330 -10.30 -0.44 16.30
N LYS A 331 -10.77 -1.38 15.45
CA LYS A 331 -12.20 -1.69 15.31
C LYS A 331 -12.74 -2.42 16.54
N ALA A 332 -11.92 -3.25 17.19
CA ALA A 332 -12.31 -3.92 18.42
C ALA A 332 -12.64 -2.92 19.56
N GLY A 333 -12.03 -1.71 19.51
CA GLY A 333 -12.32 -0.60 20.43
C GLY A 333 -13.56 0.23 20.10
N LEU A 334 -14.23 0.01 18.96
CA LEU A 334 -15.43 0.76 18.55
C LEU A 334 -16.72 0.26 19.21
N VAL A 335 -16.64 -0.80 20.02
CA VAL A 335 -17.78 -1.33 20.77
C VAL A 335 -18.14 -0.38 21.92
N PRO A 336 -19.41 0.03 22.10
CA PRO A 336 -19.79 0.92 23.19
C PRO A 336 -19.37 0.41 24.58
N GLY A 337 -18.58 1.22 25.29
CA GLY A 337 -18.08 0.89 26.63
C GLY A 337 -16.78 0.08 26.64
N VAL A 338 -16.18 -0.20 25.47
CA VAL A 338 -14.84 -0.77 25.32
C VAL A 338 -13.86 0.35 24.99
N VAL A 339 -12.65 0.28 25.56
CA VAL A 339 -11.56 1.23 25.30
C VAL A 339 -10.30 0.41 25.06
N ASN A 340 -9.66 0.64 23.92
CA ASN A 340 -8.32 0.12 23.63
C ASN A 340 -7.28 0.91 24.41
N ASP A 341 -6.29 0.24 24.97
CA ASP A 341 -5.22 0.91 25.72
C ASP A 341 -4.19 1.58 24.79
N PHE A 342 -4.08 1.09 23.55
CA PHE A 342 -3.16 1.60 22.54
C PHE A 342 -3.88 1.97 21.24
N LYS A 343 -3.11 2.53 20.31
CA LYS A 343 -3.54 2.70 18.91
C LYS A 343 -3.03 1.54 18.10
N GLU A 344 -3.81 1.08 17.13
CA GLU A 344 -3.34 0.11 16.15
C GLU A 344 -2.11 0.62 15.41
N THR A 345 -1.07 -0.22 15.33
CA THR A 345 0.10 0.08 14.51
C THR A 345 -0.27 -0.07 13.05
N PRO A 346 -0.04 0.95 12.19
CA PRO A 346 -0.44 0.87 10.79
C PRO A 346 0.25 -0.27 10.04
N TYR A 347 -0.53 -1.01 9.23
CA TYR A 347 0.00 -2.00 8.29
C TYR A 347 0.96 -1.33 7.32
N SER A 348 2.25 -1.64 7.45
CA SER A 348 3.34 -0.94 6.75
C SER A 348 4.61 -1.78 6.70
N SER A 349 5.54 -1.39 5.83
CA SER A 349 6.87 -2.02 5.75
C SER A 349 7.64 -1.90 7.08
N ALA A 350 7.50 -0.78 7.79
CA ALA A 350 8.12 -0.58 9.09
C ALA A 350 7.56 -1.52 10.17
N GLU A 351 6.26 -1.80 10.14
CA GLU A 351 5.66 -2.74 11.10
C GLU A 351 6.09 -4.18 10.84
N ILE A 352 6.19 -4.58 9.57
CA ILE A 352 6.76 -5.89 9.20
C ILE A 352 8.21 -6.00 9.67
N GLN A 353 9.03 -4.95 9.49
CA GLN A 353 10.38 -4.94 10.02
C GLN A 353 10.41 -5.06 11.55
N ARG A 354 9.49 -4.39 12.26
CA ARG A 354 9.40 -4.51 13.72
C ARG A 354 9.10 -5.95 14.15
N ILE A 355 8.22 -6.64 13.44
CA ILE A 355 7.90 -8.06 13.69
C ILE A 355 9.14 -8.92 13.43
N ILE A 356 9.82 -8.75 12.30
CA ILE A 356 11.08 -9.47 12.00
C ILE A 356 12.12 -9.25 13.11
N ASP A 357 12.36 -8.00 13.49
CA ASP A 357 13.32 -7.64 14.55
C ASP A 357 12.95 -8.25 15.92
N ARG A 358 11.65 -8.41 16.19
CA ARG A 358 11.13 -9.04 17.41
C ARG A 358 11.33 -10.56 17.35
N GLN A 359 10.97 -11.18 16.23
CA GLN A 359 11.17 -12.60 15.98
C GLN A 359 12.65 -13.00 16.07
N ASP A 360 13.56 -12.20 15.54
CA ASP A 360 15.01 -12.44 15.62
C ASP A 360 15.53 -12.42 17.07
N LYS A 361 14.96 -11.56 17.93
CA LYS A 361 15.34 -11.50 19.35
C LYS A 361 14.69 -12.60 20.19
N ASN A 362 13.59 -13.16 19.68
CA ASN A 362 12.83 -14.25 20.28
C ASN A 362 13.02 -15.58 19.53
N ASP A 363 14.07 -15.71 18.71
CA ASP A 363 14.37 -16.87 17.86
C ASP A 363 14.36 -18.19 18.64
N TRP A 364 14.87 -18.15 19.87
CA TRP A 364 14.90 -19.25 20.82
C TRP A 364 13.52 -19.86 21.09
N SER A 365 12.43 -19.08 21.01
CA SER A 365 11.07 -19.58 21.20
C SER A 365 10.58 -20.41 20.00
N TYR A 366 11.07 -20.11 18.80
CA TYR A 366 10.81 -20.92 17.61
C TYR A 366 11.67 -22.19 17.60
N ASP A 367 12.95 -22.07 17.93
CA ASP A 367 13.91 -23.19 17.90
C ASP A 367 13.63 -24.28 18.94
N GLN A 368 13.15 -23.88 20.12
CA GLN A 368 13.04 -24.78 21.28
C GLN A 368 11.59 -25.14 21.59
N ASP A 369 10.69 -24.15 21.59
CA ASP A 369 9.37 -24.34 22.20
C ASP A 369 8.33 -24.87 21.21
N VAL A 370 8.46 -24.60 19.90
CA VAL A 370 7.57 -25.16 18.86
C VAL A 370 7.61 -26.70 18.89
N ALA A 371 8.81 -27.28 18.85
CA ALA A 371 8.99 -28.73 18.92
C ALA A 371 8.56 -29.29 20.28
N TYR A 372 8.80 -28.54 21.37
CA TYR A 372 8.39 -28.94 22.71
C TYR A 372 6.87 -29.04 22.83
N VAL A 373 6.12 -28.02 22.41
CA VAL A 373 4.65 -28.00 22.47
C VAL A 373 4.06 -29.16 21.67
N ASP A 374 4.54 -29.37 20.44
CA ASP A 374 4.06 -30.47 19.60
C ASP A 374 4.34 -31.85 20.21
N SER A 375 5.56 -32.07 20.71
CA SER A 375 5.96 -33.34 21.32
C SER A 375 5.16 -33.71 22.59
N ASN A 376 4.57 -32.72 23.25
CA ASN A 376 3.77 -32.89 24.46
C ASN A 376 2.25 -32.91 24.20
N GLY A 377 1.85 -33.07 22.93
CA GLY A 377 0.44 -33.17 22.54
C GLY A 377 -0.28 -31.83 22.41
N GLY A 378 0.44 -30.71 22.52
CA GLY A 378 -0.09 -29.37 22.28
C GLY A 378 -0.22 -29.05 20.80
N ARG A 379 -0.92 -27.95 20.50
CA ARG A 379 -1.14 -27.44 19.14
C ARG A 379 -0.88 -25.94 19.14
N LEU A 380 -0.37 -25.46 18.00
CA LEU A 380 -0.04 -24.06 17.77
C LEU A 380 -0.81 -23.55 16.56
N ALA A 381 -1.11 -22.26 16.59
CA ALA A 381 -1.64 -21.52 15.46
C ALA A 381 -0.89 -20.20 15.30
N THR A 382 -0.67 -19.79 14.06
CA THR A 382 -0.20 -18.44 13.74
C THR A 382 -1.36 -17.44 13.87
N THR A 383 -1.05 -16.22 14.30
CA THR A 383 -2.07 -15.18 14.51
C THR A 383 -1.88 -13.98 13.57
N PRO A 384 -2.95 -13.23 13.28
CA PRO A 384 -2.88 -11.97 12.54
C PRO A 384 -2.01 -10.89 13.19
N ASN A 385 -1.66 -11.03 14.47
CA ASN A 385 -0.80 -10.11 15.23
C ASN A 385 0.69 -10.42 15.07
N GLY A 386 1.02 -11.41 14.23
CA GLY A 386 2.39 -11.80 13.95
C GLY A 386 3.03 -12.55 15.11
N MET A 387 2.28 -13.35 15.87
CA MET A 387 2.81 -14.23 16.93
C MET A 387 2.16 -15.63 16.87
N LEU A 388 2.60 -16.55 17.73
CA LEU A 388 1.96 -17.87 17.91
C LEU A 388 0.96 -17.85 19.06
N MET A 389 -0.10 -18.64 18.93
CA MET A 389 -1.05 -18.97 19.99
C MET A 389 -1.12 -20.49 20.16
N GLY A 390 -1.09 -20.98 21.40
CA GLY A 390 -0.99 -22.40 21.70
C GLY A 390 -1.96 -22.92 22.76
N LEU A 391 -2.29 -24.21 22.64
CA LEU A 391 -3.05 -24.98 23.62
C LEU A 391 -2.42 -26.36 23.84
N GLY A 392 -2.44 -26.87 25.08
CA GLY A 392 -1.98 -28.22 25.44
C GLY A 392 -0.48 -28.34 25.74
N GLY A 393 -0.09 -29.36 26.52
CA GLY A 393 1.30 -29.69 26.86
C GLY A 393 1.49 -30.01 28.34
N ASN A 394 1.62 -31.30 28.68
CA ASN A 394 1.46 -31.83 30.06
C ASN A 394 2.54 -31.47 31.13
N GLU A 395 3.46 -30.53 30.90
CA GLU A 395 4.43 -30.11 31.94
C GLU A 395 4.65 -28.58 32.02
N LEU A 396 4.61 -27.85 30.89
CA LEU A 396 4.60 -26.37 30.91
C LEU A 396 3.27 -25.84 31.48
N GLN A 397 2.13 -26.48 31.22
CA GLN A 397 0.82 -25.98 31.67
C GLN A 397 0.64 -26.01 33.20
N ASP A 398 1.21 -27.00 33.91
CA ASP A 398 1.05 -27.16 35.37
C ASP A 398 1.95 -26.22 36.22
N LEU A 399 2.97 -25.62 35.59
CA LEU A 399 3.92 -24.75 36.30
C LEU A 399 3.48 -23.28 36.35
N TYR A 400 2.63 -22.83 35.40
CA TYR A 400 2.44 -21.41 35.07
C TYR A 400 0.97 -20.93 35.07
N SER A 401 0.04 -21.76 35.53
CA SER A 401 -1.40 -21.61 35.33
C SER A 401 -2.14 -20.89 36.47
N GLN A 402 -2.27 -19.55 36.41
CA GLN A 402 -3.48 -18.87 36.92
C GLN A 402 -3.87 -17.66 36.03
N LYS A 403 -5.14 -17.65 35.58
CA LYS A 403 -5.98 -16.51 35.10
C LYS A 403 -6.02 -16.07 33.62
N GLY A 404 -5.47 -16.79 32.65
CA GLY A 404 -5.88 -16.59 31.23
C GLY A 404 -4.95 -17.13 30.15
N GLY A 405 -3.67 -17.27 30.46
CA GLY A 405 -2.61 -17.69 29.55
C GLY A 405 -1.30 -16.99 29.92
N THR A 406 -0.21 -17.29 29.20
CA THR A 406 1.10 -16.64 29.41
C THR A 406 1.84 -16.54 28.09
N THR A 407 2.43 -15.37 27.84
CA THR A 407 3.31 -15.17 26.68
C THR A 407 4.77 -15.41 27.02
N TYR A 408 5.44 -16.22 26.19
CA TYR A 408 6.83 -16.62 26.32
C TYR A 408 7.53 -16.48 24.97
N GLY A 409 8.43 -15.49 24.86
CA GLY A 409 8.96 -15.10 23.56
C GLY A 409 7.80 -14.68 22.64
N ASP A 410 7.68 -15.34 21.47
CA ASP A 410 6.59 -15.11 20.53
C ASP A 410 5.39 -16.08 20.65
N ILE A 411 5.32 -16.86 21.74
CA ILE A 411 4.25 -17.86 21.93
C ILE A 411 3.33 -17.45 23.09
N PHE A 412 2.07 -17.18 22.78
CA PHE A 412 1.01 -17.06 23.78
C PHE A 412 0.36 -18.42 24.04
N VAL A 413 0.57 -18.98 25.23
CA VAL A 413 -0.05 -20.25 25.64
C VAL A 413 -1.27 -19.96 26.49
N MET A 414 -2.45 -20.34 25.98
CA MET A 414 -3.71 -20.15 26.70
C MET A 414 -3.92 -21.23 27.77
N ASN A 415 -4.49 -20.83 28.91
CA ASN A 415 -4.75 -21.73 30.03
C ASN A 415 -6.14 -22.37 29.93
N LEU A 416 -6.24 -23.48 29.19
CA LEU A 416 -7.43 -24.33 29.10
C LEU A 416 -7.01 -25.78 29.46
N ASP A 417 -7.60 -26.32 30.52
CA ASP A 417 -7.21 -27.62 31.10
C ASP A 417 -7.94 -28.79 30.40
N ASP A 418 -7.33 -29.99 30.48
CA ASP A 418 -7.94 -31.28 30.08
C ASP A 418 -8.64 -31.28 28.70
N LEU A 419 -8.02 -30.67 27.69
CA LEU A 419 -8.56 -30.64 26.33
C LEU A 419 -8.38 -31.99 25.62
N ASP A 420 -9.49 -32.59 25.19
CA ASP A 420 -9.48 -33.82 24.37
C ASP A 420 -8.88 -33.59 22.96
N ASP A 421 -9.08 -32.39 22.39
CA ASP A 421 -8.56 -32.00 21.07
C ASP A 421 -8.15 -30.50 21.08
N PRO A 422 -6.85 -30.20 21.33
CA PRO A 422 -6.35 -28.83 21.32
C PRO A 422 -6.48 -28.12 19.97
N ALA A 423 -6.44 -28.85 18.84
CA ALA A 423 -6.63 -28.24 17.53
C ALA A 423 -8.08 -27.79 17.34
N ASP A 424 -9.04 -28.61 17.74
CA ASP A 424 -10.46 -28.24 17.72
C ASP A 424 -10.79 -27.05 18.61
N GLN A 425 -10.14 -26.97 19.78
CA GLN A 425 -10.31 -25.82 20.64
C GLN A 425 -9.67 -24.56 20.05
N LEU A 426 -8.50 -24.64 19.42
CA LEU A 426 -7.91 -23.51 18.68
C LEU A 426 -8.82 -23.02 17.56
N ARG A 427 -9.46 -23.93 16.80
CA ARG A 427 -10.47 -23.55 15.78
C ARG A 427 -11.58 -22.72 16.39
N LYS A 428 -12.20 -23.21 17.47
CA LYS A 428 -13.31 -22.51 18.14
C LYS A 428 -12.90 -21.12 18.62
N ILE A 429 -11.70 -20.99 19.17
CA ILE A 429 -11.16 -19.70 19.64
C ILE A 429 -11.04 -18.73 18.46
N ALA A 430 -10.34 -19.15 17.41
CA ALA A 430 -10.13 -18.34 16.21
C ALA A 430 -11.47 -17.97 15.53
N GLU A 431 -12.36 -18.94 15.26
CA GLU A 431 -13.67 -18.71 14.64
C GLU A 431 -14.53 -17.72 15.45
N SER A 432 -14.49 -17.83 16.78
CA SER A 432 -15.27 -16.94 17.65
C SER A 432 -14.76 -15.50 17.69
N GLY A 433 -13.48 -15.27 17.36
CA GLY A 433 -12.81 -13.98 17.52
C GLY A 433 -12.91 -13.44 18.95
N SER A 434 -12.98 -14.31 19.97
CA SER A 434 -13.15 -13.94 21.37
C SER A 434 -12.11 -14.62 22.25
N LYS A 435 -11.79 -14.02 23.40
CA LYS A 435 -11.01 -14.66 24.47
C LYS A 435 -11.78 -15.87 25.03
N TRP A 436 -11.05 -16.92 25.40
CA TRP A 436 -11.59 -18.06 26.14
C TRP A 436 -10.86 -18.22 27.48
N PHE A 437 -11.53 -18.86 28.43
CA PHE A 437 -10.97 -19.18 29.75
C PHE A 437 -11.57 -20.48 30.28
N ASP A 438 -10.93 -21.09 31.26
CA ASP A 438 -11.49 -22.21 32.03
C ASP A 438 -11.55 -21.85 33.52
N ASN A 439 -12.60 -22.28 34.20
CA ASN A 439 -12.82 -22.13 35.64
C ASN A 439 -13.05 -23.49 36.35
N GLY A 440 -12.62 -24.59 35.73
CA GLY A 440 -12.83 -25.96 36.19
C GLY A 440 -14.16 -26.58 35.73
N SER A 441 -14.88 -25.91 34.83
CA SER A 441 -16.10 -26.45 34.19
C SER A 441 -15.94 -26.68 32.68
N GLY A 442 -14.72 -26.56 32.18
CA GLY A 442 -14.36 -26.65 30.78
C GLY A 442 -14.25 -25.27 30.11
N PRO A 443 -13.78 -25.23 28.85
CA PRO A 443 -13.57 -23.99 28.12
C PRO A 443 -14.84 -23.15 27.95
N GLN A 444 -14.77 -21.87 28.32
CA GLN A 444 -15.84 -20.89 28.20
C GLN A 444 -15.39 -19.68 27.38
N GLN A 445 -16.25 -19.23 26.47
CA GLN A 445 -16.04 -18.00 25.70
C GLN A 445 -16.32 -16.77 26.56
N SER A 446 -15.44 -15.77 26.50
CA SER A 446 -15.59 -14.44 27.08
C SER A 446 -16.20 -13.45 26.07
N THR A 447 -16.64 -12.30 26.55
CA THR A 447 -17.04 -11.16 25.71
C THR A 447 -15.85 -10.31 25.22
N THR A 448 -14.64 -10.56 25.72
CA THR A 448 -13.45 -9.83 25.29
C THR A 448 -13.06 -10.28 23.88
N ASP A 449 -12.88 -9.32 22.98
CA ASP A 449 -12.43 -9.57 21.60
C ASP A 449 -11.00 -10.16 21.59
N LEU A 450 -10.78 -11.15 20.73
CA LEU A 450 -9.49 -11.87 20.65
C LEU A 450 -8.35 -10.97 20.17
N ASP A 451 -8.61 -9.98 19.30
CA ASP A 451 -7.54 -9.10 18.83
C ASP A 451 -6.98 -8.24 19.95
N ARG A 452 -7.84 -7.81 20.89
CA ARG A 452 -7.42 -7.02 22.05
C ARG A 452 -6.53 -7.85 22.95
N LEU A 453 -6.91 -9.11 23.20
CA LEU A 453 -6.05 -10.05 23.93
C LEU A 453 -4.73 -10.25 23.18
N LEU A 454 -4.77 -10.60 21.90
CA LEU A 454 -3.55 -10.86 21.13
C LEU A 454 -2.65 -9.64 20.99
N HIS A 455 -3.20 -8.42 20.97
CA HIS A 455 -2.41 -7.19 21.02
C HIS A 455 -1.71 -7.01 22.37
N HIS A 456 -2.41 -7.29 23.47
CA HIS A 456 -1.81 -7.30 24.82
C HIS A 456 -0.70 -8.37 24.93
N GLU A 457 -0.92 -9.56 24.38
CA GLU A 457 0.09 -10.62 24.39
C GLU A 457 1.28 -10.30 23.46
N GLU A 458 1.05 -9.63 22.33
CA GLU A 458 2.11 -9.14 21.43
C GLU A 458 3.02 -8.12 22.13
N ARG A 459 2.46 -7.26 22.97
CA ARG A 459 3.22 -6.33 23.83
C ARG A 459 4.14 -7.09 24.80
N HIS A 460 3.68 -8.20 25.38
CA HIS A 460 4.54 -9.05 26.20
C HIS A 460 5.65 -9.71 25.38
N SER A 461 5.38 -10.15 24.15
CA SER A 461 6.43 -10.62 23.24
C SER A 461 7.50 -9.54 22.98
N GLN A 462 7.08 -8.29 22.79
CA GLN A 462 7.99 -7.16 22.65
C GLN A 462 8.84 -6.94 23.91
N GLN A 463 8.27 -7.08 25.12
CA GLN A 463 9.02 -7.00 26.37
C GLN A 463 10.07 -8.13 26.50
N TRP A 464 9.76 -9.34 26.05
CA TRP A 464 10.73 -10.45 25.95
C TRP A 464 11.88 -10.10 25.00
N ALA A 465 11.57 -9.56 23.83
CA ALA A 465 12.58 -9.15 22.85
C ALA A 465 13.50 -8.04 23.40
N GLU A 466 12.98 -7.11 24.20
CA GLU A 466 13.75 -6.00 24.79
C GLU A 466 14.61 -6.42 25.98
N LYS A 467 14.08 -7.26 26.86
CA LYS A 467 14.79 -7.72 28.08
C LYS A 467 15.69 -8.93 27.82
N GLY A 468 15.38 -9.72 26.79
CA GLY A 468 16.00 -11.00 26.48
C GLY A 468 15.71 -12.07 27.54
N TYR A 469 15.97 -13.33 27.19
CA TYR A 469 15.67 -14.49 28.04
C TYR A 469 16.16 -14.34 29.49
N ALA A 470 17.45 -14.05 29.66
CA ALA A 470 18.08 -13.90 30.96
C ALA A 470 17.72 -12.59 31.68
N GLY A 471 17.34 -11.53 30.95
CA GLY A 471 16.91 -10.27 31.55
C GLY A 471 15.47 -10.32 32.03
N MET A 472 14.60 -11.06 31.34
CA MET A 472 13.24 -11.35 31.78
C MET A 472 13.25 -12.31 32.99
N ILE A 473 14.10 -13.34 32.97
CA ILE A 473 14.35 -14.19 34.14
C ILE A 473 15.08 -13.42 35.26
N GLY A 474 15.94 -12.45 34.91
CA GLY A 474 16.73 -11.64 35.85
C GLY A 474 15.94 -10.53 36.54
N SER A 475 14.92 -9.96 35.90
CA SER A 475 13.94 -9.08 36.56
C SER A 475 13.08 -9.84 37.57
N VAL A 476 13.12 -11.18 37.59
CA VAL A 476 12.24 -12.04 38.37
C VAL A 476 13.05 -13.13 39.11
N ALA A 477 13.53 -12.83 40.32
CA ALA A 477 14.36 -13.74 41.10
C ALA A 477 13.69 -15.13 41.34
N TRP A 478 14.37 -16.16 40.84
CA TRP A 478 13.91 -17.50 40.46
C TRP A 478 13.41 -18.46 41.58
N SER A 479 12.98 -17.99 42.74
CA SER A 479 12.50 -18.88 43.83
C SER A 479 11.18 -18.46 44.48
N GLY A 480 10.71 -17.23 44.20
CA GLY A 480 9.34 -16.77 44.50
C GLY A 480 8.32 -17.10 43.40
N LEU A 481 8.75 -17.87 42.39
CA LEU A 481 8.22 -17.94 41.02
C LEU A 481 6.76 -18.39 40.87
N LYS A 482 6.10 -18.95 41.89
CA LYS A 482 4.73 -19.50 41.75
C LYS A 482 3.62 -18.55 42.22
N ALA A 483 3.95 -17.54 43.02
CA ALA A 483 2.94 -16.69 43.67
C ALA A 483 2.81 -15.29 43.03
N TRP A 484 3.70 -14.94 42.10
CA TRP A 484 3.90 -13.56 41.65
C TRP A 484 3.54 -13.33 40.17
N TRP A 485 3.54 -14.39 39.34
CA TRP A 485 2.98 -14.36 37.99
C TRP A 485 1.44 -14.33 37.94
N THR A 486 0.80 -14.54 39.10
CA THR A 486 -0.66 -14.66 39.24
C THR A 486 -1.30 -13.37 39.78
N ASP A 487 -0.46 -12.38 40.09
CA ASP A 487 -0.76 -11.09 40.74
C ASP A 487 0.34 -10.08 40.32
N SER A 488 0.59 -9.96 38.99
CA SER A 488 1.77 -9.35 38.37
C SER A 488 2.03 -7.90 38.82
N ASP A 489 3.31 -7.50 38.85
CA ASP A 489 3.75 -6.10 39.04
C ASP A 489 2.89 -5.17 38.17
N ASP A 490 2.18 -4.22 38.81
CA ASP A 490 1.26 -3.29 38.15
C ASP A 490 1.89 -2.66 36.90
N GLU A 491 3.21 -2.39 36.88
CA GLU A 491 3.90 -1.72 35.78
C GLU A 491 4.00 -2.55 34.48
N ILE A 492 4.22 -3.88 34.54
CA ILE A 492 4.42 -4.70 33.31
C ILE A 492 3.09 -4.92 32.58
N GLU A 493 2.02 -5.17 33.33
CA GLU A 493 0.66 -5.35 32.81
C GLU A 493 0.03 -4.02 32.40
N GLU A 494 0.28 -2.93 33.14
CA GLU A 494 -0.12 -1.57 32.72
C GLU A 494 0.56 -1.19 31.40
N ASP A 495 1.85 -1.49 31.27
CA ASP A 495 2.56 -1.30 30.01
C ASP A 495 2.02 -2.21 28.91
N ALA A 496 1.48 -3.40 29.19
CA ALA A 496 0.88 -4.28 28.17
C ALA A 496 -0.59 -3.94 27.85
N GLY A 497 -1.24 -3.08 28.65
CA GLY A 497 -2.63 -2.66 28.48
C GLY A 497 -3.61 -3.56 29.25
N LEU A 498 -4.00 -3.12 30.45
CA LEU A 498 -4.89 -3.87 31.34
C LEU A 498 -6.26 -4.16 30.74
N HIS A 499 -6.90 -3.18 30.09
CA HIS A 499 -8.24 -3.35 29.55
C HIS A 499 -8.24 -4.29 28.35
N ASP A 500 -7.16 -4.30 27.57
CA ASP A 500 -6.99 -5.17 26.41
C ASP A 500 -6.78 -6.64 26.81
N GLY A 501 -6.05 -6.90 27.90
CA GLY A 501 -5.98 -8.21 28.54
C GLY A 501 -7.30 -8.66 29.22
N GLY A 502 -8.24 -7.73 29.40
CA GLY A 502 -9.55 -7.95 30.02
C GLY A 502 -9.57 -7.74 31.53
N TYR A 503 -8.55 -7.09 32.09
CA TYR A 503 -8.47 -6.73 33.50
C TYR A 503 -9.31 -5.48 33.81
N LYS A 504 -9.85 -5.41 35.03
CA LYS A 504 -10.52 -4.22 35.56
C LYS A 504 -9.61 -3.58 36.60
N LYS A 505 -9.46 -2.26 36.57
CA LYS A 505 -8.82 -1.52 37.66
C LYS A 505 -9.75 -1.34 38.85
#